data_AF-A0A957HHA5-F1
#
_entry.id   AF-A0A957HHA5-F1
#
_cell.length_a   1.000
_cell.length_b   1.000
_cell.length_c   1.000
_cell.angle_alpha   90.00
_cell.angle_beta   90.00
_cell.angle_gamma   90.00
#
_symmetry.space_group_name_H-M   'P 1'
#
loop_
_entity.id
_entity.type
_entity.pdbx_description
1 polymer ?
#
loop_
_entity_poly.entity_id
_entity_poly.type
_entity_poly.pdbx_seq_one_letter_code
_entity_poly.pdbx_strand_id
1 'polypeptide(L)'
;MPSFSLEPFGNGRFSTAFFLFAHQPYNNCMNHLSPAKHVYYSYVGRLYAFAYTSQRRTFLGIPQSAWVRLGVFALFSVALVRRWGWTAVGLSVGLWLYVNFVYRRARREDYNKFVVDNTAVPPPPTAEALAPNEKTAVHASGRYAVTDKSDTVLLQNPAHYWRVPLGDHIVMVEYRPKRFLYQFFAPRTLQKVERGWILFGKEPLPTLAITFLEVWGQDLNESLLYYVGGGPADNLSKLKPRTIYFSFEDTAVLQKVWATLLQEPG
;
A
#
# COMPACT_ATOMS: atom_id res chain seq x y z
N MET A 1 -35.59 15.93 -6.35
CA MET A 1 -34.58 15.46 -5.39
C MET A 1 -34.69 13.94 -5.30
N PRO A 2 -33.73 13.16 -5.81
CA PRO A 2 -33.77 11.71 -5.68
C PRO A 2 -33.22 11.30 -4.31
N SER A 3 -34.02 10.53 -3.58
CA SER A 3 -33.71 9.94 -2.27
C SER A 3 -32.77 8.75 -2.44
N PHE A 4 -31.56 8.84 -1.88
CA PHE A 4 -30.67 7.70 -1.74
C PHE A 4 -31.16 6.82 -0.58
N SER A 5 -31.64 5.63 -0.89
CA SER A 5 -31.92 4.58 0.10
C SER A 5 -30.66 3.74 0.31
N LEU A 6 -30.14 3.72 1.53
CA LEU A 6 -29.09 2.80 1.96
C LEU A 6 -29.77 1.54 2.52
N GLU A 7 -29.69 0.43 1.78
CA GLU A 7 -30.07 -0.88 2.32
C GLU A 7 -29.02 -1.39 3.32
N PRO A 8 -29.44 -1.98 4.45
CA PRO A 8 -28.53 -2.63 5.39
C PRO A 8 -28.23 -4.06 4.93
N PHE A 9 -26.97 -4.35 4.59
CA PHE A 9 -26.54 -5.71 4.28
C PHE A 9 -26.50 -6.58 5.55
N GLY A 10 -27.27 -7.67 5.50
CA GLY A 10 -27.52 -8.62 6.58
C GLY A 10 -26.35 -9.55 6.92
N ASN A 11 -26.49 -10.10 8.13
CA ASN A 11 -25.62 -11.08 8.78
C ASN A 11 -25.50 -12.41 8.04
N GLY A 12 -24.31 -13.01 8.04
CA GLY A 12 -24.15 -14.41 7.68
C GLY A 12 -22.71 -14.95 7.67
N ARG A 13 -22.37 -15.66 8.76
CA ARG A 13 -21.37 -16.73 8.88
C ARG A 13 -19.88 -16.39 9.04
N PHE A 14 -19.41 -16.78 10.23
CA PHE A 14 -18.03 -17.05 10.61
C PHE A 14 -17.27 -17.79 9.51
N SER A 15 -16.11 -17.24 9.11
CA SER A 15 -15.06 -18.02 8.49
C SER A 15 -13.74 -17.67 9.15
N THR A 16 -13.16 -18.70 9.75
CA THR A 16 -11.89 -18.77 10.45
C THR A 16 -10.80 -18.08 9.64
N ALA A 17 -10.15 -17.07 10.23
CA ALA A 17 -9.04 -16.34 9.63
C ALA A 17 -7.79 -17.24 9.50
N PHE A 18 -7.81 -18.14 8.52
CA PHE A 18 -6.61 -18.71 7.95
C PHE A 18 -6.03 -17.67 6.99
N PHE A 19 -4.94 -17.03 7.39
CA PHE A 19 -4.06 -16.25 6.51
C PHE A 19 -3.38 -17.23 5.52
N LEU A 20 -4.15 -17.77 4.59
CA LEU A 20 -3.65 -18.38 3.37
C LEU A 20 -3.30 -17.23 2.43
N PHE A 21 -2.00 -17.05 2.18
CA PHE A 21 -1.53 -16.39 0.98
C PHE A 21 -2.16 -17.13 -0.20
N ALA A 22 -3.27 -16.60 -0.72
CA ALA A 22 -3.97 -17.16 -1.85
C ALA A 22 -2.97 -17.31 -3.00
N HIS A 23 -2.95 -18.49 -3.61
CA HIS A 23 -2.29 -18.72 -4.90
C HIS A 23 -2.96 -17.84 -5.93
N GLN A 24 -2.37 -16.67 -6.23
CA GLN A 24 -2.77 -15.85 -7.37
C GLN A 24 -1.77 -16.08 -8.51
N PRO A 25 -2.25 -16.40 -9.73
CA PRO A 25 -1.39 -16.60 -10.90
C PRO A 25 -0.90 -15.26 -11.43
N TYR A 26 0.20 -14.75 -10.86
CA TYR A 26 0.83 -13.46 -11.19
C TYR A 26 1.80 -13.50 -12.39
N ASN A 27 1.63 -14.44 -13.32
CA ASN A 27 2.72 -14.85 -14.22
C ASN A 27 3.09 -13.91 -15.38
N ASN A 28 2.37 -12.80 -15.64
CA ASN A 28 2.56 -12.05 -16.89
C ASN A 28 3.02 -10.59 -16.75
N CYS A 29 3.13 -10.04 -15.53
CA CYS A 29 3.44 -8.61 -15.36
C CYS A 29 4.94 -8.28 -15.36
N MET A 30 5.84 -9.26 -15.52
CA MET A 30 7.28 -9.08 -15.26
C MET A 30 8.22 -9.50 -16.38
N ASN A 31 7.69 -9.85 -17.56
CA ASN A 31 8.49 -10.32 -18.70
C ASN A 31 9.49 -9.28 -19.24
N HIS A 32 9.39 -8.02 -18.80
CA HIS A 32 10.30 -6.93 -19.16
C HIS A 32 11.45 -6.71 -18.16
N LEU A 33 11.45 -7.36 -16.99
CA LEU A 33 12.53 -7.26 -16.02
C LEU A 33 13.60 -8.32 -16.28
N SER A 34 14.88 -7.94 -16.19
CA SER A 34 15.99 -8.90 -16.19
C SER A 34 15.80 -9.95 -15.07
N PRO A 35 16.11 -11.24 -15.32
CA PRO A 35 15.99 -12.31 -14.32
C PRO A 35 16.70 -11.99 -12.99
N ALA A 36 17.85 -11.32 -13.05
CA ALA A 36 18.59 -10.93 -11.85
C ALA A 36 17.84 -9.89 -11.00
N LYS A 37 17.20 -8.91 -11.65
CA LYS A 37 16.37 -7.90 -10.97
C LYS A 37 15.15 -8.53 -10.34
N HIS A 38 14.54 -9.51 -11.02
CA HIS A 38 13.39 -10.25 -10.51
C HIS A 38 13.70 -10.95 -9.19
N VAL A 39 14.82 -11.70 -9.14
CA VAL A 39 15.26 -12.40 -7.92
C VAL A 39 15.55 -11.41 -6.79
N TYR A 40 16.24 -10.30 -7.10
CA TYR A 40 16.54 -9.27 -6.11
C TYR A 40 15.28 -8.62 -5.53
N TYR A 41 14.34 -8.20 -6.39
CA TYR A 41 13.09 -7.57 -5.95
C TYR A 41 12.19 -8.53 -5.18
N SER A 42 12.10 -9.78 -5.60
CA SER A 42 11.38 -10.83 -4.88
C SER A 42 12.00 -11.08 -3.50
N TYR A 43 13.33 -11.09 -3.40
CA TYR A 43 14.04 -11.24 -2.14
C TYR A 43 13.76 -10.07 -1.18
N VAL A 44 13.88 -8.83 -1.67
CA VAL A 44 13.60 -7.63 -0.87
C VAL A 44 12.12 -7.59 -0.45
N GLY A 45 11.19 -7.90 -1.35
CA GLY A 45 9.76 -7.96 -1.05
C GLY A 45 9.42 -8.96 0.06
N ARG A 46 10.07 -10.14 0.05
CA ARG A 46 9.91 -11.16 1.11
C ARG A 46 10.45 -10.67 2.44
N LEU A 47 11.62 -10.02 2.45
CA LEU A 47 12.19 -9.43 3.66
C LEU A 47 11.26 -8.37 4.25
N TYR A 48 10.65 -7.53 3.41
CA TYR A 48 9.75 -6.47 3.87
C TYR A 48 8.42 -7.04 4.39
N ALA A 49 7.83 -8.01 3.70
CA ALA A 49 6.66 -8.71 4.18
C ALA A 49 6.92 -9.46 5.51
N PHE A 50 8.09 -10.10 5.64
CA PHE A 50 8.49 -10.75 6.90
C PHE A 50 8.68 -9.73 8.02
N ALA A 51 9.43 -8.65 7.78
CA ALA A 51 9.68 -7.63 8.78
C ALA A 51 8.37 -6.96 9.25
N TYR A 52 7.46 -6.69 8.31
CA TYR A 52 6.14 -6.14 8.59
C TYR A 52 5.27 -7.09 9.43
N THR A 53 5.11 -8.34 8.99
CA THR A 53 4.28 -9.34 9.67
C THR A 53 4.80 -9.63 11.09
N SER A 54 6.12 -9.72 11.23
CA SER A 54 6.80 -9.92 12.51
C SER A 54 6.66 -8.71 13.46
N GLN A 55 6.57 -7.49 12.94
CA GLN A 55 6.32 -6.34 13.81
C GLN A 55 4.87 -6.28 14.30
N ARG A 56 3.90 -6.64 13.45
CA ARG A 56 2.47 -6.49 13.76
C ARG A 56 1.93 -7.61 14.64
N ARG A 57 2.47 -8.83 14.53
CA ARG A 57 2.07 -9.95 15.36
C ARG A 57 2.71 -9.83 16.73
N THR A 58 1.90 -9.76 17.77
CA THR A 58 2.34 -9.87 19.15
C THR A 58 2.20 -11.33 19.59
N PHE A 59 3.21 -11.83 20.30
CA PHE A 59 3.18 -13.11 20.98
C PHE A 59 3.53 -12.85 22.44
N LEU A 60 2.62 -13.22 23.35
CA LEU A 60 2.73 -12.91 24.79
C LEU A 60 2.90 -11.40 25.08
N GLY A 61 2.23 -10.54 24.32
CA GLY A 61 2.31 -9.08 24.47
C GLY A 61 3.59 -8.43 23.93
N ILE A 62 4.58 -9.24 23.51
CA ILE A 62 5.83 -8.77 22.91
C ILE A 62 5.73 -8.94 21.38
N PRO A 63 6.16 -7.95 20.57
CA PRO A 63 6.15 -8.09 19.12
C PRO A 63 7.07 -9.25 18.67
N GLN A 64 6.66 -10.03 17.66
CA GLN A 64 7.47 -11.14 17.14
C GLN A 64 8.86 -10.67 16.68
N SER A 65 9.01 -9.43 16.24
CA SER A 65 10.31 -8.85 15.89
C SER A 65 11.28 -8.83 17.07
N ALA A 66 10.79 -8.60 18.28
CA ALA A 66 11.60 -8.69 19.50
C ALA A 66 11.95 -10.14 19.84
N TRP A 67 11.03 -11.09 19.64
CA TRP A 67 11.32 -12.52 19.77
C TRP A 67 12.40 -13.00 18.80
N VAL A 68 12.38 -12.55 17.54
CA VAL A 68 13.44 -12.88 16.57
C VAL A 68 14.80 -12.35 17.04
N ARG A 69 14.86 -11.10 17.54
CA ARG A 69 16.11 -10.53 18.07
C ARG A 69 16.59 -11.26 19.32
N LEU A 70 15.68 -11.61 20.22
CA LEU A 70 15.99 -12.37 21.43
C LEU A 70 16.48 -13.77 21.09
N GLY A 71 15.85 -14.46 20.12
CA GLY A 71 16.27 -15.77 19.66
C GLY A 71 17.69 -15.77 19.08
N VAL A 72 18.04 -14.77 18.27
CA VAL A 72 19.41 -14.63 17.73
C VAL A 72 20.41 -14.30 18.84
N PHE A 73 20.03 -13.46 19.81
CA PHE A 73 20.87 -13.17 20.97
C PHE A 73 21.09 -14.40 21.85
N ALA A 74 20.04 -15.18 22.11
CA ALA A 74 20.14 -16.44 22.86
C ALA A 74 21.04 -17.45 22.13
N LEU A 75 20.95 -17.54 20.81
CA LEU A 75 21.82 -18.39 20.00
C LEU A 75 23.30 -17.97 20.13
N PHE A 76 23.57 -16.66 20.14
CA PHE A 76 24.91 -16.13 20.44
C PHE A 76 25.37 -16.49 21.86
N SER A 77 24.52 -16.34 22.88
CA SER A 77 24.84 -16.74 24.26
C SER A 77 25.14 -18.24 24.38
N VAL A 78 24.37 -19.10 23.70
CA VAL A 78 24.60 -20.55 23.68
C VAL A 78 25.93 -20.89 23.00
N ALA A 79 26.24 -20.24 21.87
CA ALA A 79 27.50 -20.45 21.17
C ALA A 79 28.71 -20.10 22.05
N LEU A 80 28.60 -19.03 22.86
CA LEU A 80 29.61 -18.65 23.85
C LEU A 80 29.73 -19.67 24.98
N VAL A 81 28.62 -20.04 25.63
CA VAL A 81 28.62 -20.96 26.78
C VAL A 81 29.10 -22.35 26.38
N ARG A 82 28.65 -22.86 25.22
CA ARG A 82 29.06 -24.17 24.72
C ARG A 82 30.39 -24.18 23.97
N ARG A 83 31.07 -23.04 23.87
CA ARG A 83 32.37 -22.90 23.20
C ARG A 83 32.39 -23.51 21.79
N TRP A 84 31.37 -23.23 20.98
CA TRP A 84 31.22 -23.77 19.61
C TRP A 84 32.26 -23.28 18.59
N GLY A 85 33.37 -22.71 19.07
CA GLY A 85 34.42 -22.13 18.25
C GLY A 85 34.08 -20.71 17.77
N TRP A 86 35.12 -20.02 17.32
CA TRP A 86 35.02 -18.63 16.83
C TRP A 86 34.13 -18.48 15.60
N THR A 87 33.99 -19.53 14.79
CA THR A 87 33.13 -19.55 13.60
C THR A 87 31.64 -19.41 13.97
N ALA A 88 31.18 -20.17 14.96
CA ALA A 88 29.80 -20.11 15.43
C ALA A 88 29.49 -18.74 16.07
N VAL A 89 30.43 -18.20 16.84
CA VAL A 89 30.31 -16.85 17.42
C VAL A 89 30.23 -15.80 16.31
N GLY A 90 31.12 -15.85 15.32
CA GLY A 90 31.13 -14.93 14.18
C GLY A 90 29.85 -14.99 13.36
N LEU A 91 29.34 -16.18 13.05
CA LEU A 91 28.06 -16.36 12.34
C LEU A 91 26.88 -15.79 13.12
N SER A 92 26.85 -16.00 14.45
CA SER A 92 25.77 -15.50 15.30
C SER A 92 25.76 -13.97 15.35
N VAL A 93 26.93 -13.34 15.47
CA VAL A 93 27.06 -11.88 15.41
C VAL A 93 26.67 -11.34 14.04
N GLY A 94 27.14 -11.98 12.96
CA GLY A 94 26.77 -11.61 11.60
C GLY A 94 25.26 -11.67 11.36
N LEU A 95 24.60 -12.74 11.82
CA LEU A 95 23.16 -12.89 11.76
C LEU A 95 22.44 -11.81 12.57
N TRP A 96 22.93 -11.51 13.78
CA TRP A 96 22.36 -10.46 14.62
C TRP A 96 22.43 -9.09 13.95
N LEU A 97 23.59 -8.72 13.39
CA LEU A 97 23.76 -7.48 12.65
C LEU A 97 22.86 -7.44 11.41
N TYR A 98 22.79 -8.54 10.66
CA TYR A 98 21.96 -8.65 9.47
C TYR A 98 20.48 -8.46 9.77
N VAL A 99 19.94 -9.13 10.80
CA VAL A 99 18.55 -8.97 11.22
C VAL A 99 18.26 -7.52 11.62
N ASN A 100 19.13 -6.90 12.43
CA ASN A 100 18.98 -5.50 12.81
C ASN A 100 19.04 -4.55 11.60
N PHE A 101 19.94 -4.82 10.64
CA PHE A 101 20.04 -4.07 9.40
C PHE A 101 18.74 -4.15 8.58
N VAL A 102 18.19 -5.36 8.39
CA VAL A 102 16.94 -5.55 7.64
C VAL A 102 15.78 -4.81 8.30
N TYR A 103 15.58 -4.94 9.61
CA TYR A 103 14.51 -4.22 10.31
C TYR A 103 14.71 -2.70 10.27
N ARG A 104 15.94 -2.23 10.45
CA ARG A 104 16.26 -0.80 10.39
C ARG A 104 15.99 -0.24 8.99
N ARG A 105 16.36 -0.99 7.96
CA ARG A 105 16.11 -0.62 6.56
C ARG A 105 14.61 -0.61 6.25
N ALA A 106 13.91 -1.68 6.58
CA ALA A 106 12.47 -1.80 6.36
C ALA A 106 11.69 -0.67 7.06
N ARG A 107 12.06 -0.33 8.30
CA ARG A 107 11.45 0.79 9.03
C ARG A 107 11.74 2.17 8.40
N ARG A 108 12.91 2.36 7.78
CA ARG A 108 13.25 3.62 7.09
C ARG A 108 12.47 3.83 5.80
N GLU A 109 12.10 2.74 5.13
CA GLU A 109 11.34 2.77 3.88
C GLU A 109 9.85 2.48 4.11
N ASP A 110 9.34 2.67 5.34
CA ASP A 110 7.96 2.40 5.73
C ASP A 110 7.44 1.03 5.25
N TYR A 111 8.28 0.01 5.21
CA TYR A 111 7.97 -1.35 4.76
C TYR A 111 7.49 -1.50 3.31
N ASN A 112 7.48 -0.41 2.53
CA ASN A 112 6.95 -0.34 1.18
C ASN A 112 7.92 0.42 0.28
N LYS A 113 8.66 -0.31 -0.55
CA LYS A 113 9.51 0.30 -1.58
C LYS A 113 8.79 0.30 -2.91
N PHE A 114 8.51 1.50 -3.42
CA PHE A 114 8.05 1.69 -4.79
C PHE A 114 9.24 1.84 -5.72
N VAL A 115 9.19 1.13 -6.85
CA VAL A 115 10.19 1.21 -7.92
C VAL A 115 9.45 1.64 -9.18
N VAL A 116 9.79 2.82 -9.70
CA VAL A 116 9.21 3.36 -10.94
C VAL A 116 9.59 2.48 -12.12
N ASP A 117 8.61 2.20 -12.97
CA ASP A 117 8.84 1.56 -14.26
C ASP A 117 9.18 2.63 -15.31
N ASN A 118 10.47 2.86 -15.54
CA ASN A 118 10.92 3.82 -16.55
C ASN A 118 10.60 3.38 -18.00
N THR A 119 10.17 2.13 -18.20
CA THR A 119 9.77 1.61 -19.52
C THR A 119 8.26 1.68 -19.75
N ALA A 120 7.49 2.05 -18.73
CA ALA A 120 6.05 2.18 -18.85
C ALA A 120 5.68 3.40 -19.72
N VAL A 121 5.14 3.12 -20.91
CA VAL A 121 4.54 4.14 -21.76
C VAL A 121 3.14 4.46 -21.23
N PRO A 122 2.79 5.75 -21.03
CA PRO A 122 1.44 6.16 -20.67
C PRO A 122 0.41 5.62 -21.67
N PRO A 123 -0.79 5.20 -21.22
CA PRO A 123 -1.83 4.75 -22.14
C PRO A 123 -2.19 5.89 -23.11
N PRO A 124 -2.46 5.57 -24.40
CA PRO A 124 -2.87 6.57 -25.36
C PRO A 124 -4.17 7.24 -24.91
N PRO A 125 -4.43 8.51 -25.29
CA PRO A 125 -5.63 9.24 -24.88
C PRO A 125 -6.93 8.59 -25.37
N THR A 126 -6.85 7.67 -26.35
CA THR A 126 -7.97 6.87 -26.87
C THR A 126 -8.24 5.59 -26.07
N ALA A 127 -7.46 5.30 -25.02
CA ALA A 127 -7.68 4.13 -24.18
C ALA A 127 -9.05 4.20 -23.49
N GLU A 128 -9.68 3.03 -23.34
CA GLU A 128 -10.98 2.88 -22.68
C GLU A 128 -10.85 3.31 -21.21
N ALA A 129 -11.40 4.46 -20.86
CA ALA A 129 -11.46 4.93 -19.49
C ALA A 129 -12.65 4.34 -18.74
N LEU A 130 -12.55 4.35 -17.42
CA LEU A 130 -13.60 3.86 -16.52
C LEU A 130 -14.84 4.75 -16.62
N ALA A 131 -16.03 4.13 -16.68
CA ALA A 131 -17.26 4.90 -16.73
C ALA A 131 -17.51 5.64 -15.40
N PRO A 132 -18.20 6.79 -15.41
CA PRO A 132 -18.60 7.46 -14.17
C PRO A 132 -19.43 6.53 -13.27
N ASN A 133 -19.15 6.53 -11.97
CA ASN A 133 -19.72 5.66 -10.93
C ASN A 133 -19.43 4.15 -11.06
N GLU A 134 -18.64 3.73 -12.04
CA GLU A 134 -18.20 2.34 -12.12
C GLU A 134 -17.18 2.07 -11.01
N LYS A 135 -17.49 1.11 -10.14
CA LYS A 135 -16.65 0.72 -9.01
C LYS A 135 -15.69 -0.38 -9.41
N THR A 136 -14.42 -0.13 -9.19
CA THR A 136 -13.34 -1.07 -9.49
C THR A 136 -12.66 -1.50 -8.20
N ALA A 137 -12.52 -2.81 -8.02
CA ALA A 137 -11.76 -3.36 -6.91
C ALA A 137 -10.26 -3.12 -7.13
N VAL A 138 -9.61 -2.50 -6.14
CA VAL A 138 -8.17 -2.20 -6.15
C VAL A 138 -7.59 -2.55 -4.79
N HIS A 139 -6.28 -2.75 -4.73
CA HIS A 139 -5.58 -2.92 -3.46
C HIS A 139 -4.82 -1.65 -3.13
N ALA A 140 -5.18 -0.99 -2.04
CA ALA A 140 -4.65 0.33 -1.74
C ALA A 140 -3.62 0.25 -0.61
N SER A 141 -2.46 0.87 -0.82
CA SER A 141 -1.39 0.99 0.18
C SER A 141 -0.86 2.43 0.22
N GLY A 142 -0.18 2.79 1.30
CA GLY A 142 0.32 4.14 1.55
C GLY A 142 -0.23 4.77 2.83
N ARG A 143 0.09 6.03 3.06
CA ARG A 143 -0.46 6.79 4.18
C ARG A 143 -1.83 7.29 3.77
N TYR A 144 -2.89 6.86 4.45
CA TYR A 144 -4.23 7.44 4.34
C TYR A 144 -4.48 8.27 5.60
N ALA A 145 -5.09 9.44 5.47
CA ALA A 145 -5.56 10.20 6.61
C ALA A 145 -7.07 10.29 6.52
N VAL A 146 -7.71 10.23 7.69
CA VAL A 146 -9.09 10.67 7.91
C VAL A 146 -9.07 11.55 9.15
N THR A 147 -9.51 12.81 9.00
CA THR A 147 -9.74 13.85 10.03
C THR A 147 -8.65 14.00 11.11
N ASP A 148 -8.60 13.11 12.10
CA ASP A 148 -7.70 13.21 13.27
C ASP A 148 -6.67 12.07 13.34
N LYS A 149 -6.66 11.19 12.33
CA LYS A 149 -5.85 9.98 12.32
C LYS A 149 -5.21 9.76 10.95
N SER A 150 -3.91 10.04 10.87
CA SER A 150 -3.09 9.44 9.83
C SER A 150 -2.80 8.00 10.23
N ASP A 151 -3.32 7.04 9.48
CA ASP A 151 -2.95 5.64 9.64
C ASP A 151 -2.25 5.18 8.36
N THR A 152 -1.12 4.51 8.54
CA THR A 152 -0.37 4.03 7.39
C THR A 152 -0.97 2.69 7.02
N VAL A 153 -1.72 2.66 5.92
CA VAL A 153 -2.20 1.41 5.32
C VAL A 153 -1.02 0.81 4.58
N LEU A 154 -0.23 0.09 5.35
CA LEU A 154 1.00 -0.54 4.88
C LEU A 154 0.72 -1.80 4.05
N LEU A 155 -0.47 -2.38 4.18
CA LEU A 155 -0.87 -3.59 3.47
C LEU A 155 -1.64 -3.27 2.19
N GLN A 156 -1.58 -4.19 1.24
CA GLN A 156 -2.58 -4.34 0.17
C GLN A 156 -3.94 -4.66 0.78
N ASN A 157 -4.60 -3.66 1.33
CA ASN A 157 -5.94 -3.83 1.84
C ASN A 157 -6.93 -3.70 0.68
N PRO A 158 -8.05 -4.46 0.74
CA PRO A 158 -9.08 -4.33 -0.27
C PRO A 158 -9.63 -2.92 -0.25
N ALA A 159 -9.77 -2.35 -1.44
CA ALA A 159 -10.26 -1.02 -1.65
C ALA A 159 -11.12 -0.96 -2.91
N HIS A 160 -11.93 0.09 -2.98
CA HIS A 160 -12.75 0.39 -4.14
C HIS A 160 -12.42 1.77 -4.64
N TYR A 161 -12.11 1.86 -5.93
CA TYR A 161 -11.91 3.10 -6.65
C TYR A 161 -13.10 3.34 -7.57
N TRP A 162 -13.59 4.57 -7.63
CA TRP A 162 -14.53 4.99 -8.67
C TRP A 162 -14.38 6.48 -8.96
N ARG A 163 -14.82 6.87 -10.16
CA ARG A 163 -14.91 8.26 -10.58
C ARG A 163 -16.32 8.79 -10.34
N VAL A 164 -16.44 9.98 -9.80
CA VAL A 164 -17.72 10.68 -9.62
C VAL A 164 -18.03 11.46 -10.90
N PRO A 165 -19.30 11.62 -11.32
CA PRO A 165 -19.68 12.40 -12.49
C PRO A 165 -19.22 13.87 -12.46
N LEU A 166 -18.91 14.42 -11.28
CA LEU A 166 -18.38 15.77 -11.09
C LEU A 166 -16.85 15.86 -11.32
N GLY A 167 -16.20 14.77 -11.75
CA GLY A 167 -14.77 14.72 -12.04
C GLY A 167 -13.90 14.28 -10.86
N ASP A 168 -14.43 14.25 -9.64
CA ASP A 168 -13.65 13.82 -8.48
C ASP A 168 -13.41 12.30 -8.45
N HIS A 169 -12.27 11.90 -7.92
CA HIS A 169 -11.91 10.50 -7.70
C HIS A 169 -12.09 10.13 -6.23
N ILE A 170 -12.70 8.98 -5.98
CA ILE A 170 -12.92 8.46 -4.63
C ILE A 170 -12.23 7.10 -4.48
N VAL A 171 -11.58 6.94 -3.34
CA VAL A 171 -11.00 5.68 -2.88
C VAL A 171 -11.58 5.35 -1.53
N MET A 172 -12.13 4.14 -1.40
CA MET A 172 -12.58 3.58 -0.13
C MET A 172 -11.68 2.40 0.22
N VAL A 173 -10.92 2.50 1.30
CA VAL A 173 -9.96 1.47 1.74
C VAL A 173 -10.41 0.84 3.05
N GLU A 174 -10.46 -0.49 3.12
CA GLU A 174 -10.73 -1.19 4.38
C GLU A 174 -9.44 -1.27 5.23
N TYR A 175 -9.33 -0.55 6.34
CA TYR A 175 -8.10 -0.55 7.17
C TYR A 175 -8.14 -1.59 8.31
N ARG A 176 -9.35 -1.97 8.74
CA ARG A 176 -9.65 -3.03 9.70
C ARG A 176 -10.95 -3.71 9.25
N PRO A 177 -11.21 -4.96 9.69
CA PRO A 177 -12.46 -5.65 9.35
C PRO A 177 -13.68 -4.74 9.60
N LYS A 178 -14.44 -4.47 8.53
CA LYS A 178 -15.65 -3.61 8.53
C LYS A 178 -15.40 -2.13 8.87
N ARG A 179 -14.16 -1.63 8.74
CA ARG A 179 -13.85 -0.21 8.94
C ARG A 179 -13.15 0.36 7.71
N PHE A 180 -13.75 1.41 7.16
CA PHE A 180 -13.33 2.01 5.91
C PHE A 180 -12.76 3.41 6.12
N LEU A 181 -11.73 3.74 5.35
CA LEU A 181 -11.20 5.10 5.19
C LEU A 181 -11.57 5.57 3.78
N TYR A 182 -11.99 6.82 3.67
CA TYR A 182 -12.29 7.44 2.39
C TYR A 182 -11.25 8.49 2.08
N GLN A 183 -10.71 8.46 0.86
CA GLN A 183 -9.85 9.50 0.32
C GLN A 183 -10.46 10.02 -0.96
N PHE A 184 -10.63 11.33 -1.02
CA PHE A 184 -11.12 12.06 -2.19
C PHE A 184 -9.95 12.86 -2.76
N PHE A 185 -9.83 12.94 -4.07
CA PHE A 185 -8.90 13.84 -4.73
C PHE A 185 -9.47 14.29 -6.08
N ALA A 186 -9.27 15.57 -6.38
CA ALA A 186 -9.74 16.19 -7.61
C ALA A 186 -8.64 16.12 -8.70
N PRO A 187 -8.99 16.07 -9.99
CA PRO A 187 -8.02 16.05 -11.09
C PRO A 187 -7.04 17.24 -11.04
N ARG A 188 -7.52 18.44 -10.69
CA ARG A 188 -6.69 19.65 -10.50
C ARG A 188 -5.63 19.55 -9.38
N THR A 189 -5.83 18.65 -8.41
CA THR A 189 -4.86 18.43 -7.31
C THR A 189 -3.85 17.34 -7.64
N LEU A 190 -4.07 16.61 -8.73
CA LEU A 190 -3.21 15.53 -9.20
C LEU A 190 -1.91 16.12 -9.74
N GLN A 191 -0.79 15.79 -9.12
CA GLN A 191 0.53 16.27 -9.56
C GLN A 191 1.23 15.27 -10.46
N LYS A 192 1.12 13.98 -10.12
CA LYS A 192 1.90 12.93 -10.77
C LYS A 192 1.23 11.58 -10.63
N VAL A 193 1.19 10.82 -11.72
CA VAL A 193 0.81 9.41 -11.73
C VAL A 193 1.94 8.61 -12.35
N GLU A 194 2.58 7.77 -11.55
CA GLU A 194 3.69 6.92 -11.99
C GLU A 194 3.30 5.46 -11.94
N ARG A 195 3.60 4.72 -12.99
CA ARG A 195 3.51 3.27 -12.97
C ARG A 195 4.81 2.67 -12.47
N GLY A 196 4.70 1.60 -11.69
CA GLY A 196 5.85 0.89 -11.16
C GLY A 196 5.46 -0.39 -10.42
N TRP A 197 6.33 -0.81 -9.52
CA TRP A 197 6.10 -1.98 -8.67
C TRP A 197 6.32 -1.64 -7.21
N ILE A 198 5.44 -2.17 -6.36
CA ILE A 198 5.67 -2.17 -4.92
C ILE A 198 6.34 -3.49 -4.52
N LEU A 199 7.46 -3.41 -3.80
CA LEU A 199 8.21 -4.57 -3.34
C LEU A 199 7.63 -5.07 -2.01
N PHE A 200 6.60 -5.92 -2.08
CA PHE A 200 5.97 -6.50 -0.90
C PHE A 200 5.51 -7.94 -1.17
N GLY A 201 5.99 -8.91 -0.39
CA GLY A 201 5.58 -10.30 -0.54
C GLY A 201 6.49 -11.12 -1.45
N LYS A 202 5.96 -12.20 -2.05
CA LYS A 202 6.77 -13.15 -2.84
C LYS A 202 7.22 -12.57 -4.17
N GLU A 203 6.36 -11.75 -4.77
CA GLU A 203 6.53 -11.15 -6.10
C GLU A 203 6.18 -9.66 -6.02
N PRO A 204 6.89 -8.78 -6.75
CA PRO A 204 6.55 -7.37 -6.79
C PRO A 204 5.23 -7.12 -7.52
N LEU A 205 4.45 -6.19 -7.01
CA LEU A 205 3.05 -6.02 -7.44
C LEU A 205 2.91 -4.79 -8.35
N PRO A 206 2.22 -4.91 -9.49
CA PRO A 206 2.03 -3.79 -10.40
C PRO A 206 1.20 -2.72 -9.72
N THR A 207 1.76 -1.51 -9.64
CA THR A 207 1.26 -0.44 -8.79
C THR A 207 1.29 0.91 -9.52
N LEU A 208 0.24 1.71 -9.34
CA LEU A 208 0.21 3.13 -9.67
C LEU A 208 0.50 3.94 -8.42
N ALA A 209 1.56 4.74 -8.45
CA ALA A 209 1.84 5.76 -7.45
C ALA A 209 1.16 7.06 -7.88
N ILE A 210 0.19 7.50 -7.09
CA ILE A 210 -0.63 8.67 -7.35
C ILE A 210 -0.24 9.73 -6.35
N THR A 211 0.39 10.80 -6.82
CA THR A 211 0.79 11.95 -6.01
C THR A 211 -0.18 13.10 -6.26
N PHE A 212 -0.82 13.55 -5.19
CA PHE A 212 -1.76 14.67 -5.22
C PHE A 212 -1.46 15.65 -4.08
N LEU A 213 -1.91 16.88 -4.23
CA LEU A 213 -1.84 17.88 -3.16
C LEU A 213 -2.91 17.61 -2.10
N GLU A 214 -2.47 17.45 -0.86
CA GLU A 214 -3.36 17.23 0.28
C GLU A 214 -4.11 18.52 0.60
N VAL A 215 -5.37 18.62 0.16
CA VAL A 215 -6.26 19.73 0.50
C VAL A 215 -6.90 19.45 1.87
N TRP A 216 -6.53 20.23 2.87
CA TRP A 216 -7.17 20.20 4.19
C TRP A 216 -8.30 21.24 4.21
N GLY A 217 -9.56 20.78 4.21
CA GLY A 217 -10.73 21.64 4.42
C GLY A 217 -11.35 21.38 5.78
N GLN A 218 -11.43 22.42 6.62
CA GLN A 218 -12.35 22.46 7.77
C GLN A 218 -13.69 22.95 7.21
N ASP A 219 -14.71 22.09 7.18
CA ASP A 219 -16.08 22.58 7.02
C ASP A 219 -16.68 22.78 8.41
N LEU A 220 -17.29 23.95 8.62
CA LEU A 220 -17.85 24.47 9.88
C LEU A 220 -19.06 23.67 10.43
N ASN A 221 -19.36 22.47 9.91
CA ASN A 221 -20.51 21.66 10.31
C ASN A 221 -20.07 20.30 10.85
N GLU A 222 -20.01 20.23 12.19
CA GLU A 222 -19.54 19.13 13.05
C GLU A 222 -20.28 17.77 12.94
N SER A 223 -21.13 17.53 11.94
CA SER A 223 -21.94 16.29 11.90
C SER A 223 -21.58 15.28 10.81
N LEU A 224 -20.87 15.67 9.74
CA LEU A 224 -20.41 14.76 8.69
C LEU A 224 -19.12 15.31 8.04
N LEU A 225 -17.97 14.91 8.57
CA LEU A 225 -16.66 15.33 8.09
C LEU A 225 -16.28 14.53 6.82
N TYR A 226 -16.63 15.06 5.65
CA TYR A 226 -16.17 14.54 4.35
C TYR A 226 -15.12 15.49 3.73
N TYR A 227 -14.17 14.91 3.00
CA TYR A 227 -13.19 15.66 2.21
C TYR A 227 -13.87 16.32 1.01
N VAL A 228 -14.03 17.63 1.05
CA VAL A 228 -14.33 18.44 -0.14
C VAL A 228 -13.22 19.49 -0.21
N GLY A 229 -12.28 19.31 -1.14
CA GLY A 229 -11.11 20.18 -1.22
C GLY A 229 -10.65 20.37 -2.67
N GLY A 230 -10.51 21.63 -3.05
CA GLY A 230 -10.07 22.11 -4.35
C GLY A 230 -10.83 23.34 -4.85
N GLY A 231 -11.78 23.89 -4.08
CA GLY A 231 -12.59 25.03 -4.52
C GLY A 231 -11.73 26.17 -5.09
N PRO A 232 -12.27 27.03 -5.97
CA PRO A 232 -11.50 28.11 -6.62
C PRO A 232 -10.83 29.11 -5.65
N ALA A 233 -11.12 29.02 -4.35
CA ALA A 233 -10.51 29.80 -3.27
C ALA A 233 -9.33 29.11 -2.56
N ASP A 234 -9.02 27.85 -2.88
CA ASP A 234 -7.97 27.10 -2.19
C ASP A 234 -6.57 27.49 -2.68
N ASN A 235 -5.71 27.94 -1.75
CA ASN A 235 -4.35 28.31 -2.07
C ASN A 235 -3.46 27.06 -2.21
N LEU A 236 -3.40 26.53 -3.43
CA LEU A 236 -2.68 25.31 -3.82
C LEU A 236 -1.19 25.31 -3.39
N SER A 237 -0.56 26.48 -3.29
CA SER A 237 0.86 26.61 -2.93
C SER A 237 1.20 26.20 -1.49
N LYS A 238 0.21 26.15 -0.59
CA LYS A 238 0.39 25.76 0.83
C LYS A 238 0.16 24.27 1.08
N LEU A 239 -0.31 23.53 0.07
CA LEU A 239 -0.70 22.14 0.23
C LEU A 239 0.52 21.22 0.15
N LYS A 240 0.55 20.16 0.97
CA LYS A 240 1.64 19.19 0.98
C LYS A 240 1.37 18.07 -0.03
N PRO A 241 2.35 17.66 -0.84
CA PRO A 241 2.18 16.53 -1.73
C PRO A 241 2.07 15.23 -0.93
N ARG A 242 1.17 14.35 -1.36
CA ARG A 242 0.93 13.05 -0.76
C ARG A 242 0.84 11.99 -1.85
N THR A 243 1.51 10.86 -1.60
CA THR A 243 1.50 9.71 -2.51
C THR A 243 0.71 8.56 -1.91
N ILE A 244 -0.26 8.05 -2.68
CA ILE A 244 -0.96 6.79 -2.42
C ILE A 244 -0.62 5.79 -3.53
N TYR A 245 -0.75 4.51 -3.22
CA TYR A 245 -0.38 3.43 -4.13
C TYR A 245 -1.57 2.52 -4.38
N PHE A 246 -1.97 2.38 -5.65
CA PHE A 246 -2.95 1.38 -6.07
C PHE A 246 -2.24 0.21 -6.71
N SER A 247 -2.36 -0.95 -6.09
CA SER A 247 -1.93 -2.22 -6.66
C SER A 247 -3.13 -2.94 -7.27
N PHE A 248 -2.89 -3.63 -8.38
CA PHE A 248 -3.93 -4.25 -9.18
C PHE A 248 -3.64 -5.74 -9.37
N GLU A 249 -4.69 -6.55 -9.41
CA GLU A 249 -4.58 -7.95 -9.81
C GLU A 249 -4.57 -8.07 -11.34
N ASP A 250 -5.43 -7.28 -11.99
CA ASP A 250 -5.56 -7.27 -13.45
C ASP A 250 -4.88 -6.02 -14.05
N THR A 251 -3.96 -6.27 -14.98
CA THR A 251 -3.30 -5.23 -15.76
C THR A 251 -4.25 -4.43 -16.65
N ALA A 252 -5.34 -5.03 -17.14
CA ALA A 252 -6.32 -4.31 -17.94
C ALA A 252 -7.02 -3.24 -17.09
N VAL A 253 -7.40 -3.61 -15.86
CA VAL A 253 -7.98 -2.68 -14.88
C VAL A 253 -6.99 -1.57 -14.52
N LEU A 254 -5.71 -1.91 -14.31
CA LEU A 254 -4.65 -0.92 -14.08
C LEU A 254 -4.61 0.11 -15.22
N GLN A 255 -4.63 -0.35 -16.47
CA GLN A 255 -4.58 0.52 -17.65
C GLN A 255 -5.84 1.41 -17.74
N LYS A 256 -7.03 0.88 -17.47
CA LYS A 256 -8.27 1.67 -17.44
C LYS A 256 -8.21 2.77 -16.38
N VAL A 257 -7.79 2.44 -15.16
CA VAL A 257 -7.65 3.43 -14.07
C VAL A 257 -6.55 4.44 -14.40
N TRP A 258 -5.42 4.00 -14.95
CA TRP A 258 -4.34 4.90 -15.36
C TRP A 258 -4.79 5.88 -16.45
N ALA A 259 -5.49 5.39 -17.47
CA ALA A 259 -6.07 6.24 -18.53
C ALA A 259 -7.08 7.23 -17.95
N THR A 260 -7.94 6.79 -17.03
CA THR A 260 -8.94 7.65 -16.37
C THR A 260 -8.29 8.81 -15.61
N LEU A 261 -7.17 8.54 -14.92
CA LEU A 261 -6.42 9.56 -14.17
C LEU A 261 -5.66 10.55 -15.09
N LEU A 262 -5.34 10.15 -16.33
CA LEU A 262 -4.59 10.98 -17.28
C LEU A 262 -5.47 11.76 -18.26
N GLN A 263 -6.68 11.28 -18.55
CA GLN A 263 -7.60 11.92 -19.51
C GLN A 263 -8.23 13.22 -19.00
N GLU A 264 -8.10 13.54 -17.73
CA GLU A 264 -8.59 14.80 -17.15
C GLU A 264 -7.41 15.74 -16.84
N PRO A 265 -6.90 16.50 -17.84
CA PRO A 265 -6.10 17.65 -17.54
C PRO A 265 -7.01 18.68 -16.84
N GLY A 266 -6.62 19.06 -15.63
CA GLY A 266 -7.13 20.28 -15.00
C GLY A 266 -6.79 21.53 -15.80
#